data_AF-A0A182G2Z0-F1
#
_entry.id   AF-A0A182G2Z0-F1
#
_cell.length_a   1.000
_cell.length_b   1.000
_cell.length_c   1.000
_cell.angle_alpha   90.00
_cell.angle_beta   90.00
_cell.angle_gamma   90.00
#
_symmetry.space_group_name_H-M   'P 1'
#
loop_
_entity.id
_entity.type
_entity.pdbx_description
1 polymer ?
#
loop_
_entity_poly.entity_id
_entity_poly.type
_entity_poly.pdbx_seq_one_letter_code
_entity_poly.pdbx_strand_id
1 'polypeptide(L)'
;MIDGFSFSREKVRPHTIRWICNQAWVLNCKVRATSEKMSGKLISVRGAHNHGVVSSRRKWGQCKFIKEQCERDSEQSVEPPRKGGRPKKQMEQWQL
;
A
#
# COMPACT_ATOMS: atom_id res chain seq x y z
N MET A 1 0.67 -11.80 2.20
CA MET A 1 1.56 -10.89 2.95
C MET A 1 2.98 -11.11 2.44
N ILE A 2 3.84 -10.12 2.52
CA ILE A 2 5.26 -10.23 2.14
C ILE A 2 6.05 -9.68 3.32
N ASP A 3 6.91 -10.51 3.92
CA ASP A 3 7.73 -10.16 5.10
C ASP A 3 6.92 -9.57 6.28
N GLY A 4 5.73 -10.12 6.53
CA GLY A 4 4.79 -9.62 7.55
C GLY A 4 4.03 -8.35 7.16
N PHE A 5 4.43 -7.66 6.09
CA PHE A 5 3.73 -6.48 5.59
C PHE A 5 2.56 -6.86 4.66
N SER A 6 1.46 -6.13 4.81
CA SER A 6 0.28 -6.31 3.97
C SER A 6 0.33 -5.42 2.73
N PHE A 7 0.00 -6.00 1.59
CA PHE A 7 -0.04 -5.32 0.30
C PHE A 7 -1.44 -5.42 -0.34
N SER A 8 -1.82 -4.41 -1.11
CA SER A 8 -2.95 -4.43 -2.02
C SER A 8 -2.47 -4.58 -3.45
N ARG A 9 -3.32 -5.15 -4.31
CA ARG A 9 -3.08 -5.20 -5.76
C ARG A 9 -3.18 -3.79 -6.33
N GLU A 10 -2.10 -3.29 -6.93
CA GLU A 10 -2.04 -1.96 -7.57
C GLU A 10 -2.41 -2.05 -9.05
N LYS A 11 -1.75 -2.97 -9.79
CA LYS A 11 -1.96 -3.13 -11.23
C LYS A 11 -1.70 -4.57 -11.65
N VAL A 12 -2.60 -5.14 -12.44
CA VAL A 12 -2.38 -6.43 -13.11
C VAL A 12 -1.84 -6.15 -14.51
N ARG A 13 -0.76 -6.83 -14.88
CA ARG A 13 -0.18 -6.84 -16.23
C ARG A 13 -0.32 -8.26 -16.82
N PRO A 14 -0.03 -8.47 -18.11
CA PRO A 14 -0.15 -9.79 -18.73
C PRO A 14 0.56 -10.92 -17.95
N HIS A 15 1.80 -10.69 -17.51
CA HIS A 15 2.62 -11.71 -16.84
C HIS A 15 2.90 -11.44 -15.36
N THR A 16 2.63 -10.23 -14.87
CA THR A 16 3.03 -9.81 -13.52
C THR A 16 1.92 -9.05 -12.81
N ILE A 17 1.90 -9.11 -11.49
CA ILE A 17 1.05 -8.27 -10.64
C ILE A 17 1.95 -7.31 -9.88
N ARG A 18 1.65 -6.01 -9.96
CA ARG A 18 2.24 -4.99 -9.09
C ARG A 18 1.40 -4.83 -7.84
N TRP A 19 2.09 -4.79 -6.72
CA TRP A 19 1.55 -4.69 -5.37
C TRP A 19 2.06 -3.42 -4.71
N ILE A 20 1.17 -2.80 -3.94
CA ILE A 20 1.39 -1.57 -3.19
C ILE A 20 1.21 -1.86 -1.71
N CYS A 21 2.11 -1.36 -0.85
CA CYS A 21 1.95 -1.48 0.60
C CYS A 21 0.59 -0.92 1.03
N ASN A 22 -0.13 -1.59 1.94
CA ASN A 22 -1.43 -1.11 2.43
C ASN A 22 -1.35 0.25 3.14
N GLN A 23 -0.21 0.56 3.77
CA GLN A 23 0.00 1.83 4.46
C GLN A 23 0.42 2.96 3.52
N ALA A 24 0.55 2.69 2.22
CA ALA A 24 0.84 3.66 1.18
C ALA A 24 0.03 4.95 1.26
N TRP A 25 -1.25 4.85 1.58
CA TRP A 25 -2.19 5.98 1.53
C TRP A 25 -2.28 6.76 2.82
N VAL A 26 -1.84 6.17 3.94
CA VAL A 26 -1.96 6.79 5.26
C VAL A 26 -0.61 7.24 5.79
N LEU A 27 0.45 6.47 5.51
CA LEU A 27 1.82 6.73 5.96
C LEU A 27 2.74 7.13 4.79
N ASN A 28 2.19 7.35 3.60
CA ASN A 28 2.96 7.59 2.36
C ASN A 28 4.02 6.50 2.05
N CYS A 29 3.90 5.30 2.64
CA CYS A 29 4.89 4.22 2.52
C CYS A 29 5.17 3.88 1.05
N LYS A 30 6.42 3.97 0.59
CA LYS A 30 6.75 3.87 -0.84
C LYS A 30 7.01 2.45 -1.35
N VAL A 31 7.06 1.45 -0.47
CA VAL A 31 7.35 0.06 -0.86
C VAL A 31 6.40 -0.46 -1.93
N ARG A 32 6.98 -1.18 -2.89
CA ARG A 32 6.29 -1.88 -3.98
C ARG A 32 6.80 -3.30 -4.08
N ALA A 33 5.92 -4.21 -4.45
CA ALA A 33 6.30 -5.58 -4.77
C ALA A 33 5.77 -5.98 -6.14
N THR A 34 6.42 -6.94 -6.78
CA THR A 34 5.99 -7.51 -8.05
C THR A 34 6.00 -9.02 -7.91
N SER A 35 4.91 -9.68 -8.30
CA SER A 35 4.85 -11.13 -8.42
C SER A 35 4.55 -11.54 -9.86
N GLU A 36 4.85 -12.78 -10.21
CA GLU A 36 4.32 -13.40 -11.42
C GLU A 36 2.80 -13.59 -11.27
N LYS A 37 2.05 -13.42 -12.35
CA LYS A 37 0.58 -13.53 -12.35
C LYS A 37 0.11 -14.98 -12.22
N MET A 38 0.79 -15.92 -12.91
CA MET A 38 0.34 -17.32 -13.00
C MET A 38 0.77 -18.12 -11.77
N SER A 39 2.06 -18.14 -11.42
CA SER A 39 2.52 -18.88 -10.24
C SER A 39 2.33 -18.15 -8.91
N GLY A 40 2.11 -16.82 -8.94
CA GLY A 40 2.13 -16.00 -7.73
C GLY A 40 3.53 -15.82 -7.12
N LYS A 41 4.59 -16.35 -7.74
CA LYS A 41 5.97 -16.25 -7.26
C LYS A 41 6.39 -14.79 -7.13
N LEU A 42 6.96 -14.43 -5.98
CA LEU A 42 7.50 -13.09 -5.75
C LEU A 42 8.73 -12.86 -6.64
N ILE A 43 8.68 -11.81 -7.47
CA ILE A 43 9.77 -11.44 -8.37
C ILE A 43 10.68 -10.40 -7.71
N SER A 44 10.09 -9.39 -7.06
CA SER A 44 10.88 -8.34 -6.38
C SER A 44 10.08 -7.57 -5.35
N VAL A 45 10.79 -7.01 -4.38
CA VAL A 45 10.32 -5.97 -3.44
C VAL A 45 11.28 -4.79 -3.55
N ARG A 46 10.75 -3.57 -3.69
CA ARG A 46 11.53 -2.34 -3.86
C ARG A 46 11.12 -1.29 -2.83
N GLY A 47 12.11 -0.55 -2.33
CA GLY A 47 11.96 0.50 -1.32
C GLY A 47 12.01 -0.04 0.11
N ALA A 48 12.03 0.89 1.07
CA ALA A 48 12.01 0.58 2.51
C ALA A 48 10.68 0.99 3.14
N HIS A 49 10.19 0.20 4.09
CA HIS A 49 9.03 0.56 4.90
C HIS A 49 9.41 1.71 5.84
N ASN A 50 8.57 2.73 5.92
CA ASN A 50 8.70 3.83 6.89
C ASN A 50 7.82 3.61 8.13
N HIS A 51 7.43 2.36 8.38
CA HIS A 51 6.51 1.99 9.46
C HIS A 51 6.75 0.54 9.87
N GLY A 52 6.43 0.20 11.12
CA GLY A 52 6.39 -1.19 11.59
C GLY A 52 5.20 -1.97 11.01
N VAL A 53 5.19 -3.29 11.21
CA VAL A 53 4.09 -4.16 10.76
C VAL A 53 2.78 -3.75 11.44
N VAL A 54 1.76 -3.42 10.63
CA VAL A 54 0.42 -3.07 11.12
C VAL A 54 -0.45 -4.34 11.06
N SER A 55 -0.61 -5.01 12.19
CA SER A 55 -1.38 -6.25 12.33
C SER A 55 -2.83 -6.02 12.75
N SER A 56 -3.10 -4.97 13.53
CA SER A 56 -4.43 -4.70 14.10
C SER A 56 -5.26 -3.72 13.29
N ARG A 57 -6.59 -3.87 13.34
CA ARG A 57 -7.54 -2.90 12.78
C ARG A 57 -7.43 -1.58 13.54
N ARG A 58 -7.26 -0.48 12.81
CA ARG A 58 -7.26 0.87 13.38
C ARG A 58 -8.65 1.23 13.89
N LYS A 59 -8.72 1.93 15.03
CA LYS A 59 -9.96 2.51 15.54
C LYS A 59 -10.46 3.62 14.60
N TRP A 60 -11.75 3.92 14.67
CA TRP A 60 -12.33 5.04 13.96
C TRP A 60 -11.55 6.35 14.24
N GLY A 61 -11.36 7.19 13.22
CA GLY A 61 -10.63 8.47 13.34
C GLY A 61 -9.09 8.36 13.38
N GLN A 62 -8.51 7.22 13.75
CA GLN A 62 -7.04 7.09 13.86
C GLN A 62 -6.29 7.30 12.53
N CYS A 63 -6.90 6.99 11.38
CA CYS A 63 -6.27 7.25 10.09
C CYS A 63 -6.05 8.75 9.84
N LYS A 64 -7.00 9.61 10.26
CA LYS A 64 -6.88 11.07 10.12
C LYS A 64 -5.74 11.59 10.99
N PHE A 65 -5.74 11.19 12.26
CA PHE A 65 -4.67 11.55 13.20
C PHE A 65 -3.28 11.14 12.69
N ILE A 66 -3.13 9.89 12.22
CA ILE A 66 -1.84 9.39 11.72
C ILE A 66 -1.39 10.18 10.48
N LYS A 67 -2.32 10.54 9.59
CA LYS A 67 -2.00 11.34 8.40
C LYS A 67 -1.52 12.74 8.78
N GLU A 68 -2.21 13.40 9.72
CA GLU A 68 -1.84 14.73 10.23
C GLU A 68 -0.49 14.72 10.96
N GLN A 69 -0.19 13.68 11.72
CA GLN A 69 1.13 13.52 12.37
C GLN A 69 2.23 13.32 11.32
N CYS A 70 2.04 12.42 10.35
CA CYS A 70 3.01 12.25 9.27
C CYS A 70 3.19 13.50 8.41
N GLU A 71 2.15 14.31 8.19
CA GLU A 71 2.27 15.58 7.48
C GLU A 71 3.11 16.59 8.26
N ARG A 72 2.90 16.69 9.58
CA ARG A 72 3.72 17.54 10.46
C ARG A 72 5.19 17.11 10.49
N ASP A 73 5.45 15.81 10.54
CA ASP A 73 6.81 15.26 10.52
C ASP A 73 7.45 15.34 9.11
N SER A 74 6.64 15.52 8.05
CA SER A 74 7.10 15.55 6.65
C SER A 74 7.76 16.85 6.22
N GLU A 75 7.75 17.89 7.05
CA GLU A 75 8.45 19.17 6.78
C GLU A 75 9.99 18.98 6.63
N GLN A 76 10.52 17.78 6.87
CA GLN A 76 11.92 17.38 6.60
C GLN A 76 12.09 16.42 5.41
N SER A 77 11.03 16.02 4.71
CA SER A 77 11.10 15.02 3.64
C SER A 77 11.19 15.64 2.25
N VAL A 78 12.21 15.25 1.47
CA VAL A 78 12.58 15.83 0.17
C VAL A 78 11.60 15.50 -0.97
N GLU A 79 10.64 14.61 -0.75
CA GLU A 79 9.82 14.05 -1.82
C GLU A 79 8.33 14.34 -1.64
N PRO A 80 7.62 14.77 -2.70
CA PRO A 80 6.24 15.16 -2.60
C PRO A 80 5.32 13.99 -2.18
N PRO A 81 4.23 14.27 -1.44
CA PRO A 81 3.19 13.29 -1.15
C PRO A 81 2.61 12.68 -2.42
N ARG A 82 2.17 11.42 -2.34
CA ARG A 82 1.53 10.79 -3.50
C ARG A 82 0.18 11.42 -3.81
N LYS A 83 0.02 11.87 -5.06
CA LYS A 83 -1.24 12.39 -5.60
C LYS A 83 -2.21 11.23 -5.86
N GLY A 84 -3.45 11.37 -5.39
CA GLY A 84 -4.53 10.39 -5.57
C GLY A 84 -4.87 9.60 -4.30
N GLY A 85 -6.13 9.17 -4.18
CA GLY A 85 -6.60 8.30 -3.09
C GLY A 85 -6.52 6.81 -3.45
N ARG A 86 -6.76 5.94 -2.47
CA ARG A 86 -6.94 4.50 -2.73
C ARG A 86 -8.08 4.31 -3.75
N PRO A 87 -7.86 3.63 -4.88
CA PRO A 87 -8.92 3.38 -5.85
C PRO A 87 -10.10 2.68 -5.16
N LYS A 88 -11.32 3.21 -5.35
CA LYS A 88 -12.54 2.52 -4.90
C LYS A 88 -12.61 1.20 -5.67
N LYS A 89 -12.66 0.06 -4.98
CA LYS A 89 -12.97 -1.21 -5.64
C LYS A 89 -14.37 -1.07 -6.22
N GLN A 90 -14.52 -1.19 -7.54
CA GLN A 90 -15.82 -1.46 -8.14
C GLN A 90 -16.23 -2.85 -7.63
N MET A 91 -17.39 -2.95 -6.96
CA MET A 91 -17.92 -4.26 -6.58
C MET A 91 -18.28 -4.98 -7.87
N GLU A 92 -17.52 -6.02 -8.24
CA GLU A 92 -17.98 -6.95 -9.27
C GLU A 92 -19.18 -7.70 -8.67
N GLN A 93 -20.36 -7.44 -9.25
CA GLN A 93 -21.55 -8.24 -9.00
C GLN A 93 -21.26 -9.64 -9.55
N TRP A 94 -21.19 -10.62 -8.66
CA TRP A 94 -21.17 -12.02 -9.06
C TRP A 94 -22.54 -12.35 -9.66
N GLN A 95 -22.60 -12.52 -10.99
CA GLN A 95 -23.73 -13.15 -11.65
C GLN A 95 -23.56 -14.65 -11.47
N LEU A 96 -24.49 -15.25 -10.72
CA LEU A 96 -24.71 -16.68 -10.58
C LEU A 96 -25.19 -17.29 -11.90
#